data_AF-A0A7R9WV13-F1
#
_entry.id   AF-A0A7R9WV13-F1
#
_cell.length_a   1.000
_cell.length_b   1.000
_cell.length_c   1.000
_cell.angle_alpha   90.00
_cell.angle_beta   90.00
_cell.angle_gamma   90.00
#
_symmetry.space_group_name_H-M   'P 1'
#
loop_
_entity.id
_entity.type
_entity.pdbx_description
1 polymer ?
#
loop_
_entity_poly.entity_id
_entity_poly.type
_entity_poly.pdbx_seq_one_letter_code
_entity_poly.pdbx_strand_id
1 'polypeptide(L)'
;MKHLRSCAPSLLLLFCLVLQCTQCVLGFTPSALFGERSSDAAVSRRLRLSLFAATMPRSDKETKKEPVNLAQPLASTTASEDKKGYVPKWTKKTTVAESLGSTKQLGFDKVGLKGDIPVVFQQGNETRTSMAWVGQPYRDVATQAGQFIKYGCGKGECGTCECMVNGKWIRPCVAKVPALSKEDGEDGKLIVKLKAVKSKSTSSGTFFSFRSFLMGFWNNLLGMIGFVKFIDAAKRNWEERIEYEERVRQRTKEIREARLQAEALAASGATS
;
A
#
# COMPACT_ATOMS: atom_id res chain seq x y z
N MET A 1 -67.37 -1.84 -33.65
CA MET A 1 -67.30 -3.24 -33.16
C MET A 1 -65.98 -3.86 -33.62
N LYS A 2 -65.21 -4.39 -32.68
CA LYS A 2 -64.30 -5.55 -32.83
C LYS A 2 -63.17 -5.43 -33.87
N HIS A 3 -61.95 -5.06 -33.44
CA HIS A 3 -60.90 -6.04 -33.11
C HIS A 3 -59.54 -5.38 -32.79
N LEU A 4 -59.09 -5.60 -31.56
CA LEU A 4 -57.72 -5.50 -31.09
C LEU A 4 -56.84 -6.60 -31.73
N ARG A 5 -55.63 -6.26 -32.19
CA ARG A 5 -54.45 -7.15 -32.32
C ARG A 5 -53.19 -6.31 -32.16
N SER A 6 -52.53 -6.36 -31.00
CA SER A 6 -51.44 -7.31 -30.65
C SER A 6 -50.09 -6.88 -31.26
N CYS A 7 -49.28 -6.17 -30.47
CA CYS A 7 -47.89 -5.84 -30.81
C CYS A 7 -47.03 -5.80 -29.53
N ALA A 8 -46.53 -6.98 -29.13
CA ALA A 8 -45.36 -7.26 -28.28
C ALA A 8 -45.32 -8.80 -28.08
N PRO A 9 -44.16 -9.49 -28.09
CA PRO A 9 -42.94 -9.06 -27.40
C PRO A 9 -41.61 -9.29 -28.16
N SER A 10 -40.79 -8.24 -28.26
CA SER A 10 -39.35 -8.33 -28.60
C SER A 10 -38.47 -8.52 -27.35
N LEU A 11 -38.94 -9.31 -26.37
CA LEU A 11 -38.26 -9.48 -25.07
C LEU A 11 -37.67 -10.89 -24.85
N LEU A 12 -37.48 -11.67 -25.92
CA LEU A 12 -37.02 -13.07 -25.81
C LEU A 12 -35.63 -13.34 -26.45
N LEU A 13 -34.96 -12.31 -26.97
CA LEU A 13 -33.64 -12.46 -27.60
C LEU A 13 -32.45 -11.94 -26.77
N LEU A 14 -32.69 -11.35 -25.59
CA LEU A 14 -31.61 -10.88 -24.72
C LEU A 14 -31.25 -11.83 -23.56
N PHE A 15 -32.06 -12.88 -23.32
CA PHE A 15 -31.78 -13.87 -22.26
C PHE A 15 -30.92 -15.06 -22.72
N CYS A 16 -30.62 -15.16 -24.01
CA CYS A 16 -29.82 -16.28 -24.56
C CYS A 16 -28.30 -16.04 -24.54
N LEU A 17 -27.82 -14.85 -24.15
CA LEU A 17 -26.39 -14.50 -24.13
C LEU A 17 -25.74 -14.50 -22.73
N VAL A 18 -26.51 -14.81 -21.67
CA VAL A 18 -25.98 -14.81 -20.28
C VAL A 18 -25.75 -16.23 -19.72
N LEU A 19 -26.12 -17.30 -20.44
CA LEU A 19 -26.03 -18.67 -19.94
C LEU A 19 -24.92 -19.55 -20.55
N GLN A 20 -23.98 -18.99 -21.33
CA GLN A 20 -22.91 -19.76 -21.98
C GLN A 20 -21.48 -19.43 -21.51
N CYS A 21 -21.32 -18.71 -20.40
CA CYS A 21 -19.99 -18.30 -19.90
C CYS A 21 -19.60 -18.85 -18.52
N THR A 22 -20.32 -19.84 -17.98
CA THR A 22 -20.06 -20.43 -16.64
C THR A 22 -19.64 -21.90 -16.64
N GLN A 23 -19.23 -22.48 -17.77
CA GLN A 23 -18.96 -23.92 -17.87
C GLN A 23 -17.57 -24.34 -18.40
N CYS A 24 -16.53 -23.49 -18.32
CA CYS A 24 -15.20 -23.83 -18.84
C CYS A 24 -14.00 -23.73 -17.86
N VAL A 25 -14.18 -23.66 -16.53
CA VAL A 25 -13.00 -23.69 -15.60
C VAL A 25 -13.22 -24.53 -14.35
N LEU A 26 -13.90 -25.68 -14.46
CA LEU A 26 -13.84 -26.73 -13.43
C LEU A 26 -13.74 -28.10 -14.11
N GLY A 27 -12.55 -28.68 -14.09
CA GLY A 27 -12.32 -30.01 -14.62
C GLY A 27 -10.90 -30.47 -14.36
N PHE A 28 -10.56 -30.79 -13.10
CA PHE A 28 -9.56 -31.81 -12.78
C PHE A 28 -9.74 -32.26 -11.32
N THR A 29 -10.55 -33.30 -11.13
CA THR A 29 -10.44 -34.22 -9.99
C THR A 29 -10.02 -35.57 -10.55
N PRO A 30 -9.03 -36.21 -9.90
CA PRO A 30 -9.20 -37.63 -9.64
C PRO A 30 -9.13 -37.91 -8.14
N SER A 31 -10.21 -38.47 -7.65
CA SER A 31 -10.26 -39.32 -6.46
C SER A 31 -9.49 -40.61 -6.75
N ALA A 32 -8.58 -41.01 -5.87
CA ALA A 32 -8.47 -42.39 -5.38
C ALA A 32 -7.21 -42.59 -4.50
N LEU A 33 -7.48 -43.09 -3.29
CA LEU A 33 -6.74 -44.17 -2.61
C LEU A 33 -5.29 -43.88 -2.18
N PHE A 34 -5.07 -43.70 -0.88
CA PHE A 34 -4.36 -44.67 -0.02
C PHE A 34 -4.14 -44.09 1.39
N GLY A 35 -4.37 -44.91 2.41
CA GLY A 35 -3.61 -44.82 3.66
C GLY A 35 -4.38 -44.39 4.90
N GLU A 36 -5.24 -45.27 5.41
CA GLU A 36 -5.52 -45.35 6.84
C GLU A 36 -4.22 -45.65 7.61
N ARG A 37 -3.94 -44.86 8.66
CA ARG A 37 -3.31 -45.39 9.86
C ARG A 37 -3.81 -44.65 11.09
N SER A 38 -4.56 -45.40 11.90
CA SER A 38 -4.74 -45.25 13.34
C SER A 38 -3.37 -45.13 14.05
N SER A 39 -3.20 -44.69 15.28
CA SER A 39 -4.06 -44.51 16.46
C SER A 39 -3.23 -43.77 17.52
N ASP A 40 -3.92 -43.34 18.58
CA ASP A 40 -3.39 -43.06 19.93
C ASP A 40 -2.62 -41.74 20.10
N ALA A 41 -2.73 -41.00 21.20
CA ALA A 41 -3.67 -40.91 22.30
C ALA A 41 -3.28 -39.62 23.05
N ALA A 42 -4.24 -39.05 23.78
CA ALA A 42 -4.08 -38.27 25.01
C ALA A 42 -2.80 -37.40 25.19
N VAL A 43 -3.01 -36.10 25.44
CA VAL A 43 -2.78 -35.56 26.79
C VAL A 43 -3.33 -34.13 26.84
N SER A 44 -4.39 -34.03 27.63
CA SER A 44 -4.90 -32.81 28.24
C SER A 44 -3.81 -32.12 29.05
N ARG A 45 -3.56 -30.84 28.78
CA ARG A 45 -3.20 -29.86 29.81
C ARG A 45 -3.59 -28.46 29.36
N ARG A 46 -4.81 -28.09 29.75
CA ARG A 46 -5.22 -26.70 29.99
C ARG A 46 -4.23 -26.08 30.98
N LEU A 47 -3.51 -25.06 30.55
CA LEU A 47 -2.99 -24.04 31.46
C LEU A 47 -3.63 -22.71 31.07
N ARG A 48 -4.71 -22.41 31.79
CA ARG A 48 -5.15 -21.06 32.06
C ARG A 48 -3.98 -20.33 32.70
N LEU A 49 -3.46 -19.28 32.05
CA LEU A 49 -2.82 -18.20 32.78
C LEU A 49 -3.71 -16.97 32.70
N SER A 50 -4.29 -16.71 33.86
CA SER A 50 -5.08 -15.57 34.26
C SER A 50 -4.29 -14.26 34.20
N LEU A 51 -5.02 -13.21 33.82
CA LEU A 51 -5.01 -11.87 34.39
C LEU A 51 -3.68 -11.37 34.98
N PHE A 52 -3.07 -10.41 34.30
CA PHE A 52 -2.59 -9.19 34.97
C PHE A 52 -2.95 -7.99 34.10
N ALA A 53 -4.14 -7.43 34.37
CA ALA A 53 -4.49 -6.08 34.00
C ALA A 53 -3.77 -5.13 34.95
N ALA A 54 -2.61 -4.62 34.56
CA ALA A 54 -1.95 -3.52 35.24
C ALA A 54 -2.36 -2.21 34.56
N THR A 55 -3.46 -1.63 35.04
CA THR A 55 -3.82 -0.23 34.84
C THR A 55 -2.77 0.64 35.53
N MET A 56 -1.86 1.24 34.77
CA MET A 56 -1.00 2.30 35.30
C MET A 56 -1.69 3.67 35.15
N PRO A 57 -1.76 4.48 36.23
CA PRO A 57 -2.28 5.83 36.17
C PRO A 57 -1.30 6.73 35.40
N ARG A 58 -1.76 7.32 34.29
CA ARG A 58 -0.97 8.32 33.57
C ARG A 58 -1.27 9.69 34.18
N SER A 59 -0.29 10.20 34.91
CA SER A 59 -0.24 11.54 35.48
C SER A 59 -0.35 12.59 34.38
N ASP A 60 -1.42 13.38 34.45
CA ASP A 60 -1.53 14.65 33.74
C ASP A 60 -0.58 15.66 34.40
N LYS A 61 0.45 16.07 33.67
CA LYS A 61 1.20 17.30 33.96
C LYS A 61 1.05 18.23 32.77
N GLU A 62 0.04 19.09 32.86
CA GLU A 62 0.00 20.35 32.12
C GLU A 62 1.29 21.11 32.39
N THR A 63 2.09 21.30 31.34
CA THR A 63 3.16 22.31 31.35
C THR A 63 2.83 23.31 30.25
N LYS A 64 2.18 24.39 30.70
CA LYS A 64 1.98 25.65 30.01
C LYS A 64 3.35 26.16 29.56
N LYS A 65 3.64 26.06 28.25
CA LYS A 65 4.81 26.72 27.64
C LYS A 65 4.34 28.03 27.01
N GLU A 66 4.81 29.11 27.59
CA GLU A 66 4.76 30.46 27.03
C GLU A 66 5.58 30.53 25.73
N PRO A 67 5.16 31.35 24.75
CA PRO A 67 5.95 31.58 23.55
C PRO A 67 7.15 32.48 23.87
N VAL A 68 8.35 31.91 23.79
CA VAL A 68 9.59 32.68 23.72
C VAL A 68 9.61 33.40 22.37
N ASN A 69 9.32 34.70 22.40
CA ASN A 69 9.54 35.63 21.30
C ASN A 69 11.04 35.73 21.03
N LEU A 70 11.51 35.03 20.01
CA LEU A 70 12.85 35.23 19.47
C LEU A 70 12.80 36.45 18.55
N ALA A 71 13.08 37.61 19.16
CA ALA A 71 13.26 38.87 18.46
C ALA A 71 14.37 38.72 17.41
N GLN A 72 14.01 38.96 16.16
CA GLN A 72 14.94 39.09 15.05
C GLN A 72 15.67 40.44 15.18
N PRO A 73 16.98 40.52 14.91
CA PRO A 73 17.67 41.80 14.85
C PRO A 73 17.22 42.58 13.61
N LEU A 74 16.65 43.77 13.86
CA LEU A 74 16.47 44.85 12.89
C LEU A 74 17.85 45.27 12.35
N ALA A 75 18.16 44.91 11.11
CA ALA A 75 19.15 45.62 10.32
C ALA A 75 18.41 46.57 9.38
N SER A 76 18.16 47.77 9.87
CA SER A 76 17.73 48.93 9.09
C SER A 76 18.82 49.32 8.12
N THR A 77 18.61 49.05 6.83
CA THR A 77 19.27 49.78 5.76
C THR A 77 18.25 50.67 5.07
N THR A 78 18.69 51.91 4.96
CA THR A 78 17.98 53.12 4.58
C THR A 78 17.44 53.05 3.16
N ALA A 79 16.25 53.64 2.99
CA ALA A 79 15.66 54.00 1.72
C ALA A 79 16.69 54.63 0.77
N SER A 80 16.80 54.06 -0.43
CA SER A 80 17.40 54.73 -1.58
C SER A 80 16.42 54.59 -2.74
N GLU A 81 16.17 55.72 -3.36
CA GLU A 81 15.13 55.96 -4.34
C GLU A 81 15.33 55.14 -5.62
N ASP A 82 14.18 54.66 -6.10
CA ASP A 82 13.85 54.14 -7.43
C ASP A 82 14.94 54.20 -8.51
N LYS A 83 15.75 53.15 -8.57
CA LYS A 83 16.33 52.67 -9.83
C LYS A 83 15.61 51.37 -10.17
N LYS A 84 14.84 51.36 -11.27
CA LYS A 84 14.17 50.17 -11.80
C LYS A 84 15.22 49.09 -12.08
N GLY A 85 15.49 48.28 -11.06
CA GLY A 85 16.47 47.20 -11.11
C GLY A 85 16.03 46.15 -12.12
N TYR A 86 16.98 45.69 -12.92
CA TYR A 86 16.79 44.56 -13.82
C TYR A 86 16.29 43.36 -13.02
N VAL A 87 14.99 43.06 -13.13
CA VAL A 87 14.42 41.83 -12.58
C VAL A 87 14.93 40.70 -13.46
N PRO A 88 15.81 39.83 -12.95
CA PRO A 88 16.38 38.80 -13.80
C PRO A 88 15.28 37.86 -14.27
N LYS A 89 15.39 37.37 -15.51
CA LYS A 89 14.37 36.55 -16.18
C LYS A 89 13.98 35.27 -15.42
N TRP A 90 14.81 34.82 -14.49
CA TRP A 90 14.55 33.65 -13.64
C TRP A 90 13.78 33.97 -12.35
N THR A 91 13.46 35.23 -12.06
CA THR A 91 12.59 35.59 -10.95
C THR A 91 11.20 35.02 -11.25
N LYS A 92 10.82 33.99 -10.51
CA LYS A 92 9.53 33.33 -10.65
C LYS A 92 8.44 34.39 -10.51
N LYS A 93 7.63 34.58 -11.55
CA LYS A 93 6.44 35.43 -11.46
C LYS A 93 5.65 34.97 -10.23
N THR A 94 5.31 35.89 -9.35
CA THR A 94 4.54 35.63 -8.13
C THR A 94 3.39 34.72 -8.49
N THR A 95 3.41 33.50 -7.97
CA THR A 95 2.36 32.55 -8.32
C THR A 95 1.07 33.03 -7.70
N VAL A 96 -0.05 32.80 -8.36
CA VAL A 96 -1.39 33.18 -7.87
C VAL A 96 -1.65 32.68 -6.44
N ALA A 97 -0.96 31.61 -6.02
CA ALA A 97 -0.96 31.08 -4.65
C ALA A 97 -0.27 32.00 -3.62
N GLU A 98 0.81 32.70 -3.99
CA GLU A 98 1.52 33.64 -3.10
C GLU A 98 0.74 34.94 -2.94
N SER A 99 0.05 35.41 -3.99
CA SER A 99 -0.76 36.63 -3.92
C SER A 99 -2.09 36.46 -3.20
N LEU A 100 -2.69 35.26 -3.25
CA LEU A 100 -3.99 34.98 -2.65
C LEU A 100 -3.89 34.47 -1.20
N GLY A 101 -2.70 34.04 -0.76
CA GLY A 101 -2.52 33.52 0.59
C GLY A 101 -3.10 32.11 0.77
N SER A 102 -2.81 31.53 1.94
CA SER A 102 -3.18 30.17 2.33
C SER A 102 -4.68 29.88 2.13
N THR A 103 -4.99 28.72 1.55
CA THR A 103 -6.36 28.22 1.27
C THR A 103 -7.27 28.16 2.50
N LYS A 104 -6.72 28.21 3.72
CA LYS A 104 -7.50 28.33 4.95
C LYS A 104 -8.17 29.70 5.13
N GLN A 105 -7.57 30.79 4.64
CA GLN A 105 -8.07 32.15 4.87
C GLN A 105 -9.16 32.56 3.87
N LEU A 106 -9.13 32.05 2.64
CA LEU A 106 -9.96 32.57 1.55
C LEU A 106 -11.33 31.90 1.39
N GLY A 107 -11.60 30.82 2.11
CA GLY A 107 -12.83 30.04 1.94
C GLY A 107 -12.83 29.25 0.62
N PHE A 108 -13.49 28.09 0.64
CA PHE A 108 -13.47 27.12 -0.48
C PHE A 108 -14.04 27.69 -1.78
N ASP A 109 -14.93 28.68 -1.68
CA ASP A 109 -15.60 29.33 -2.80
C ASP A 109 -14.64 30.17 -3.65
N LYS A 110 -13.59 30.75 -3.04
CA LYS A 110 -12.63 31.63 -3.74
C LYS A 110 -11.42 30.89 -4.32
N VAL A 111 -11.15 29.68 -3.84
CA VAL A 111 -10.01 28.87 -4.28
C VAL A 111 -10.32 28.10 -5.57
N GLY A 112 -11.53 28.24 -6.12
CA GLY A 112 -11.90 27.57 -7.37
C GLY A 112 -11.97 26.05 -7.19
N LEU A 113 -12.37 25.58 -6.00
CA LEU A 113 -12.73 24.17 -5.83
C LEU A 113 -14.04 23.93 -6.60
N LYS A 114 -13.88 23.29 -7.75
CA LYS A 114 -14.95 22.96 -8.67
C LYS A 114 -15.69 21.71 -8.17
N GLY A 115 -17.00 21.81 -7.95
CA GLY A 115 -17.88 20.67 -7.67
C GLY A 115 -19.20 21.11 -7.01
N ASP A 116 -20.24 20.29 -7.14
CA ASP A 116 -21.58 20.59 -6.62
C ASP A 116 -21.85 19.96 -5.25
N ILE A 117 -21.11 18.91 -4.89
CA ILE A 117 -21.37 18.09 -3.71
C ILE A 117 -20.38 18.42 -2.58
N PRO A 118 -20.85 18.89 -1.40
CA PRO A 118 -19.98 19.11 -0.25
C PRO A 118 -19.61 17.78 0.43
N VAL A 119 -18.30 17.51 0.50
CA VAL A 119 -17.72 16.33 1.17
C VAL A 119 -16.97 16.80 2.42
N VAL A 120 -17.30 16.22 3.56
CA VAL A 120 -16.71 16.51 4.87
C VAL A 120 -15.86 15.32 5.31
N PHE A 121 -14.54 15.49 5.32
CA PHE A 121 -13.59 14.52 5.86
C PHE A 121 -13.38 14.74 7.35
N GLN A 122 -13.66 13.73 8.14
CA GLN A 122 -13.43 13.69 9.58
C GLN A 122 -12.24 12.78 9.88
N GLN A 123 -11.16 13.34 10.41
CA GLN A 123 -9.99 12.61 10.88
C GLN A 123 -9.70 12.98 12.33
N GLY A 124 -10.23 12.18 13.26
CA GLY A 124 -10.13 12.49 14.69
C GLY A 124 -10.87 13.79 15.02
N ASN A 125 -10.14 14.79 15.51
CA ASN A 125 -10.70 16.11 15.84
C ASN A 125 -10.59 17.12 14.69
N GLU A 126 -9.85 16.80 13.63
CA GLU A 126 -9.74 17.67 12.45
C GLU A 126 -10.84 17.36 11.44
N THR A 127 -11.55 18.40 11.02
CA THR A 127 -12.53 18.32 9.95
C THR A 127 -12.04 19.16 8.77
N ARG A 128 -11.96 18.55 7.58
CA ARG A 128 -11.69 19.25 6.33
C ARG A 128 -12.85 19.07 5.37
N THR A 129 -13.17 20.11 4.64
CA THR A 129 -14.26 20.11 3.68
C THR A 129 -13.72 20.31 2.27
N SER A 130 -14.35 19.70 1.28
CA SER A 130 -14.04 19.88 -0.14
C SER A 130 -15.29 19.72 -0.99
N MET A 131 -15.29 20.29 -2.19
CA MET A 131 -16.35 20.09 -3.18
C MET A 131 -15.96 18.98 -4.16
N ALA A 132 -16.91 18.15 -4.54
CA ALA A 132 -16.71 17.04 -5.47
C ALA A 132 -17.77 17.01 -6.58
N TRP A 133 -17.42 16.37 -7.69
CA TRP A 133 -18.34 16.06 -8.79
C TRP A 133 -18.91 14.65 -8.63
N VAL A 134 -20.10 14.43 -9.20
CA VAL A 134 -20.68 13.09 -9.32
C VAL A 134 -19.75 12.19 -10.14
N GLY A 135 -19.44 11.00 -9.63
CA GLY A 135 -18.57 10.04 -10.29
C GLY A 135 -17.06 10.28 -10.12
N GLN A 136 -16.65 11.37 -9.44
CA GLN A 136 -15.24 11.64 -9.14
C GLN A 136 -14.69 10.58 -8.16
N PRO A 137 -13.46 10.07 -8.34
CA PRO A 137 -12.89 9.11 -7.40
C PRO A 137 -12.57 9.77 -6.06
N TYR A 138 -12.83 9.07 -4.95
CA TYR A 138 -12.58 9.61 -3.60
C TYR A 138 -11.10 9.96 -3.33
N ARG A 139 -10.17 9.32 -4.07
CA ARG A 139 -8.73 9.64 -4.00
C ARG A 139 -8.43 11.09 -4.35
N ASP A 140 -9.05 11.60 -5.40
CA ASP A 140 -8.76 12.94 -5.90
C ASP A 140 -9.43 13.98 -5.00
N VAL A 141 -10.64 13.68 -4.52
CA VAL A 141 -11.37 14.52 -3.57
C VAL A 141 -10.61 14.64 -2.24
N ALA A 142 -10.05 13.54 -1.73
CA ALA A 142 -9.23 13.57 -0.51
C ALA A 142 -7.94 14.39 -0.71
N THR A 143 -7.31 14.26 -1.88
CA THR A 143 -6.12 15.04 -2.24
C THR A 143 -6.44 16.54 -2.33
N GLN A 144 -7.58 16.90 -2.90
CA GLN A 144 -8.09 18.27 -2.95
C GLN A 144 -8.36 18.85 -1.55
N ALA A 145 -8.88 18.01 -0.63
CA ALA A 145 -9.08 18.39 0.78
C ALA A 145 -7.78 18.47 1.60
N GLY A 146 -6.63 18.09 1.01
CA GLY A 146 -5.36 17.94 1.72
C GLY A 146 -5.40 16.83 2.79
N GLN A 147 -6.26 15.83 2.62
CA GLN A 147 -6.40 14.69 3.50
C GLN A 147 -5.60 13.50 2.97
N PHE A 148 -4.67 13.01 3.80
CA PHE A 148 -3.79 11.92 3.41
C PHE A 148 -4.40 10.56 3.77
N ILE A 149 -4.88 9.84 2.75
CA ILE A 149 -5.32 8.45 2.87
C ILE A 149 -4.18 7.53 2.43
N LYS A 150 -3.85 6.53 3.26
CA LYS A 150 -2.84 5.53 2.91
C LYS A 150 -3.41 4.55 1.88
N TYR A 151 -2.76 4.48 0.72
CA TYR A 151 -3.06 3.51 -0.32
C TYR A 151 -1.96 2.44 -0.37
N GLY A 152 -2.35 1.17 -0.49
CA GLY A 152 -1.43 0.05 -0.70
C GLY A 152 -1.42 -0.39 -2.17
N CYS A 153 -2.37 -1.26 -2.55
CA CYS A 153 -2.43 -1.84 -3.89
C CYS A 153 -3.10 -0.97 -4.97
N GLY A 154 -3.92 0.02 -4.57
CA GLY A 154 -4.72 0.84 -5.51
C GLY A 154 -5.88 0.12 -6.21
N LYS A 155 -5.88 -1.22 -6.26
CA LYS A 155 -6.91 -2.07 -6.88
C LYS A 155 -8.08 -2.42 -5.96
N GLY A 156 -7.97 -2.07 -4.68
CA GLY A 156 -8.99 -2.36 -3.67
C GLY A 156 -8.85 -3.72 -2.98
N GLU A 157 -7.88 -4.56 -3.29
CA GLU A 157 -7.75 -5.90 -2.67
C GLU A 157 -7.22 -5.85 -1.23
N CYS A 158 -6.28 -4.95 -0.93
CA CYS A 158 -5.52 -4.98 0.32
C CYS A 158 -6.24 -4.41 1.57
N GLY A 159 -7.42 -3.80 1.43
CA GLY A 159 -8.18 -3.22 2.55
C GLY A 159 -7.51 -2.06 3.31
N THR A 160 -6.29 -1.65 2.96
CA THR A 160 -5.51 -0.64 3.70
C THR A 160 -6.18 0.75 3.75
N CYS A 161 -6.93 1.09 2.71
CA CYS A 161 -7.50 2.43 2.54
C CYS A 161 -8.96 2.55 3.02
N GLU A 162 -9.54 1.56 3.70
CA GLU A 162 -10.94 1.57 4.11
C GLU A 162 -11.35 2.82 4.91
N CYS A 163 -12.40 3.50 4.44
CA CYS A 163 -13.03 4.63 5.12
C CYS A 163 -14.54 4.40 5.26
N MET A 164 -15.16 5.03 6.25
CA MET A 164 -16.60 4.95 6.47
C MET A 164 -17.26 6.19 5.86
N VAL A 165 -18.13 5.99 4.87
CA VAL A 165 -18.90 7.04 4.21
C VAL A 165 -20.37 6.82 4.49
N ASN A 166 -21.01 7.75 5.19
CA ASN A 166 -22.43 7.69 5.58
C ASN A 166 -22.83 6.33 6.19
N GLY A 167 -21.96 5.80 7.06
CA GLY A 167 -22.15 4.51 7.73
C GLY A 167 -21.75 3.26 6.93
N LYS A 168 -21.45 3.38 5.63
CA LYS A 168 -20.99 2.27 4.79
C LYS A 168 -19.46 2.25 4.72
N TRP A 169 -18.84 1.10 4.94
CA TRP A 169 -17.40 0.93 4.74
C TRP A 169 -17.10 0.79 3.25
N ILE A 170 -16.38 1.75 2.70
CA ILE A 170 -15.99 1.75 1.28
C ILE A 170 -14.48 1.76 1.13
N ARG A 171 -14.03 1.34 -0.06
CA ARG A 171 -12.62 1.38 -0.46
C ARG A 171 -12.40 2.58 -1.39
N PRO A 172 -11.86 3.71 -0.92
CA PRO A 172 -11.77 4.97 -1.67
C PRO A 172 -10.80 4.93 -2.85
N CYS A 173 -9.98 3.87 -2.96
CA CYS A 173 -9.10 3.69 -4.12
C CYS A 173 -9.83 3.32 -5.41
N VAL A 174 -11.02 2.72 -5.31
CA VAL A 174 -11.84 2.28 -6.46
C VAL A 174 -13.23 2.95 -6.44
N ALA A 175 -13.73 3.27 -5.25
CA ALA A 175 -15.04 3.90 -5.11
C ALA A 175 -15.09 5.30 -5.72
N LYS A 176 -16.24 5.62 -6.28
CA LYS A 176 -16.59 6.94 -6.85
C LYS A 176 -17.67 7.61 -6.01
N VAL A 177 -17.71 8.93 -6.04
CA VAL A 177 -18.76 9.72 -5.40
C VAL A 177 -20.11 9.40 -6.07
N PRO A 178 -21.12 8.94 -5.32
CA PRO A 178 -22.44 8.65 -5.88
C PRO A 178 -23.14 9.95 -6.31
N ALA A 179 -24.07 9.84 -7.25
CA ALA A 179 -25.05 10.91 -7.46
C ALA A 179 -25.93 10.98 -6.21
N LEU A 180 -26.13 12.17 -5.65
CA LEU A 180 -26.94 12.34 -4.43
C LEU A 180 -28.39 11.90 -4.69
N SER A 181 -28.72 10.65 -4.39
CA SER A 181 -30.08 10.23 -4.08
C SER A 181 -30.45 10.77 -2.70
N LYS A 182 -31.70 11.23 -2.52
CA LYS A 182 -32.23 11.83 -1.28
C LYS A 182 -32.08 10.95 -0.02
N GLU A 183 -31.62 9.72 -0.16
CA GLU A 183 -31.54 8.69 0.88
C GLU A 183 -30.19 8.66 1.63
N ASP A 184 -29.13 9.27 1.09
CA ASP A 184 -27.78 9.12 1.66
C ASP A 184 -27.38 10.20 2.69
N GLY A 185 -28.31 10.97 3.26
CA GLY A 185 -28.04 11.81 4.44
C GLY A 185 -28.86 13.10 4.48
N GLU A 186 -29.36 13.45 5.67
CA GLU A 186 -30.37 14.50 5.93
C GLU A 186 -30.01 15.92 5.45
N ASP A 187 -28.74 16.19 5.10
CA ASP A 187 -28.26 17.51 4.67
C ASP A 187 -27.59 17.55 3.27
N GLY A 188 -27.62 16.46 2.50
CA GLY A 188 -26.91 16.38 1.20
C GLY A 188 -25.38 16.44 1.31
N LYS A 189 -24.83 16.29 2.53
CA LYS A 189 -23.39 16.30 2.83
C LYS A 189 -22.86 14.88 2.96
N LEU A 190 -21.76 14.58 2.25
CA LEU A 190 -21.06 13.29 2.35
C LEU A 190 -20.07 13.34 3.51
N ILE A 191 -20.30 12.59 4.59
CA ILE A 191 -19.39 12.53 5.73
C ILE A 191 -18.47 11.31 5.57
N VAL A 192 -17.18 11.56 5.38
CA VAL A 192 -16.13 10.55 5.24
C VAL A 192 -15.32 10.49 6.53
N LYS A 193 -15.50 9.43 7.32
CA LYS A 193 -14.70 9.16 8.53
C LYS A 193 -13.48 8.31 8.17
N LEU A 194 -12.29 8.87 8.34
CA LEU A 194 -11.04 8.14 8.14
C LEU A 194 -10.69 7.36 9.41
N LYS A 195 -10.16 6.14 9.26
CA LYS A 195 -9.51 5.45 10.37
C LYS A 195 -8.33 6.32 10.83
N ALA A 196 -8.35 6.76 12.08
CA ALA A 196 -7.23 7.52 12.63
C ALA A 196 -5.96 6.68 12.48
N VAL A 197 -5.01 7.18 11.70
CA VAL A 197 -3.68 6.58 11.63
C VAL A 197 -3.05 6.87 12.98
N LYS A 198 -3.24 5.95 13.94
CA LYS A 198 -2.42 5.88 15.13
C LYS A 198 -1.02 5.49 14.65
N SER A 199 -0.29 6.42 14.04
CA SER A 199 1.15 6.37 14.19
C SER A 199 1.32 6.45 15.70
N LYS A 200 1.65 5.32 16.33
CA LYS A 200 2.43 5.39 17.55
C LYS A 200 3.64 6.19 17.09
N SER A 201 3.61 7.51 17.31
CA SER A 201 4.82 8.26 17.40
C SER A 201 5.48 7.60 18.60
N THR A 202 6.28 6.58 18.32
CA THR A 202 7.35 6.20 19.23
C THR A 202 8.06 7.53 19.36
N SER A 203 7.79 8.23 20.47
CA SER A 203 8.57 9.41 20.81
C SER A 203 9.99 8.93 20.60
N SER A 204 10.77 9.70 19.85
CA SER A 204 12.20 9.52 19.76
C SER A 204 12.74 9.64 21.19
N GLY A 205 12.58 8.56 21.95
CA GLY A 205 12.84 8.50 23.37
C GLY A 205 14.32 8.68 23.48
N THR A 206 14.71 9.85 23.98
CA THR A 206 16.04 10.17 24.47
C THR A 206 17.12 9.32 23.78
N PHE A 207 17.52 9.75 22.59
CA PHE A 207 18.53 9.12 21.72
C PHE A 207 19.88 8.80 22.41
N PHE A 208 20.05 9.18 23.69
CA PHE A 208 21.19 8.92 24.55
C PHE A 208 20.84 8.17 25.85
N SER A 209 20.01 7.13 25.78
CA SER A 209 19.93 6.16 26.88
C SER A 209 20.97 5.05 26.66
N PHE A 210 21.67 4.64 27.72
CA PHE A 210 22.66 3.55 27.67
C PHE A 210 22.06 2.25 27.07
N ARG A 211 20.75 2.06 27.22
CA ARG A 211 19.97 0.98 26.62
C ARG A 211 19.95 1.04 25.08
N SER A 212 19.91 2.24 24.50
CA SER A 212 19.95 2.45 23.04
C SER A 212 21.32 2.10 22.45
N PHE A 213 22.41 2.37 23.18
CA PHE A 213 23.77 1.96 22.80
C PHE A 213 23.95 0.44 22.81
N LEU A 214 23.49 -0.23 23.87
CA LEU A 214 23.53 -1.70 23.97
C LEU A 214 22.69 -2.38 22.88
N MET A 215 21.50 -1.84 22.58
CA MET A 215 20.64 -2.40 21.54
C MET A 215 21.20 -2.15 20.13
N GLY A 216 21.83 -1.00 19.88
CA GLY A 216 22.54 -0.71 18.63
C GLY A 216 23.75 -1.61 18.42
N PHE A 217 24.53 -1.86 19.47
CA PHE A 217 25.67 -2.78 19.44
C PHE A 217 25.24 -4.23 19.17
N TRP A 218 24.20 -4.70 19.86
CA TRP A 218 23.66 -6.05 19.63
C TRP A 218 23.13 -6.24 18.21
N ASN A 219 22.50 -5.23 17.61
CA ASN A 219 22.01 -5.34 16.23
C ASN A 219 23.14 -5.37 15.19
N ASN A 220 24.23 -4.63 15.44
CA ASN A 220 25.42 -4.68 14.58
C ASN A 220 26.19 -6.02 14.73
N LEU A 221 26.31 -6.52 15.97
CA LEU A 221 26.95 -7.80 16.26
C LEU A 221 26.17 -9.00 15.70
N LEU A 222 24.84 -9.00 15.83
CA LEU A 222 23.97 -10.00 15.17
C LEU A 222 24.10 -9.96 13.65
N GLY A 223 24.27 -8.77 13.07
CA GLY A 223 24.58 -8.60 11.65
C GLY A 223 25.85 -9.36 11.27
N MET A 224 26.96 -9.14 11.99
CA MET A 224 28.21 -9.84 11.71
C MET A 224 28.12 -11.36 11.88
N ILE A 225 27.43 -11.85 12.92
CA ILE A 225 27.24 -13.30 13.13
C ILE A 225 26.39 -13.90 11.99
N GLY A 226 25.41 -13.14 11.49
CA GLY A 226 24.66 -13.49 10.29
C GLY A 226 25.58 -13.62 9.07
N PHE A 227 26.45 -12.64 8.84
CA PHE A 227 27.40 -12.66 7.72
C PHE A 227 28.33 -13.87 7.73
N VAL A 228 28.86 -14.29 8.88
CA VAL A 228 29.72 -15.49 8.97
C VAL A 228 28.97 -16.74 8.49
N LYS A 229 27.71 -16.93 8.93
CA LYS A 229 26.89 -18.06 8.47
C LYS A 229 26.60 -18.01 6.96
N PHE A 230 26.41 -16.82 6.40
CA PHE A 230 26.21 -16.66 4.95
C PHE A 230 27.49 -16.98 4.15
N ILE A 231 28.67 -16.64 4.67
CA ILE A 231 29.95 -16.99 4.04
C ILE A 231 30.11 -18.52 3.97
N ASP A 232 29.81 -19.24 5.06
CA ASP A 232 29.93 -20.70 5.07
C ASP A 232 28.90 -21.39 4.17
N ALA A 233 27.68 -20.84 4.06
CA ALA A 233 26.70 -21.35 3.09
C ALA A 233 27.13 -21.08 1.64
N ALA A 234 27.73 -19.93 1.36
CA ALA A 234 28.23 -19.59 0.03
C ALA A 234 29.40 -20.49 -0.39
N LYS A 235 30.30 -20.84 0.54
CA LYS A 235 31.41 -21.77 0.28
C LYS A 235 30.90 -23.17 -0.10
N ARG A 236 29.93 -23.72 0.63
CA ARG A 236 29.33 -25.02 0.31
C ARG A 236 28.66 -25.03 -1.07
N ASN A 237 27.88 -23.98 -1.39
CA ASN A 237 27.27 -23.86 -2.73
C ASN A 237 28.31 -23.73 -3.86
N TRP A 238 29.49 -23.16 -3.56
CA TRP A 238 30.58 -23.06 -4.52
C TRP A 238 31.28 -24.41 -4.72
N GLU A 239 31.58 -25.12 -3.64
CA GLU A 239 32.15 -26.48 -3.67
C GLU A 239 31.26 -27.44 -4.46
N GLU A 240 29.93 -27.44 -4.20
CA GLU A 240 28.96 -28.25 -4.96
C GLU A 240 28.96 -27.96 -6.46
N ARG A 241 29.18 -26.70 -6.86
CA ARG A 241 29.28 -26.30 -8.27
C ARG A 241 30.57 -26.80 -8.91
N ILE A 242 31.70 -26.68 -8.22
CA ILE A 242 32.99 -27.18 -8.69
C ILE A 242 32.91 -28.70 -8.88
N GLU A 243 32.37 -29.44 -7.91
CA GLU A 243 32.18 -30.89 -8.02
C GLU A 243 31.25 -31.28 -9.18
N TYR A 244 30.20 -30.50 -9.44
CA TYR A 244 29.32 -30.71 -10.59
C TYR A 244 30.05 -30.49 -11.92
N GLU A 245 30.81 -29.40 -12.05
CA GLU A 245 31.60 -29.10 -13.23
C GLU A 245 32.66 -30.18 -13.51
N GLU A 246 33.30 -30.71 -12.46
CA GLU A 246 34.25 -31.82 -12.57
C GLU A 246 33.59 -33.11 -13.04
N ARG A 247 32.42 -33.46 -12.51
CA ARG A 247 31.64 -34.63 -12.98
C ARG A 247 31.24 -34.50 -14.45
N VAL A 248 30.79 -33.31 -14.88
CA VAL A 248 30.46 -33.06 -16.29
C VAL A 248 31.69 -33.18 -17.17
N ARG A 249 32.84 -32.67 -16.71
CA ARG A 249 34.12 -32.78 -17.42
C ARG A 249 34.56 -34.24 -17.59
N GLN A 250 34.42 -35.06 -16.54
CA GLN A 250 34.73 -36.51 -16.60
C GLN A 250 33.81 -37.23 -17.60
N ARG A 251 32.49 -37.03 -17.50
CA ARG A 251 31.53 -37.61 -18.45
C ARG A 251 31.80 -37.22 -19.89
N THR A 252 32.17 -35.97 -20.12
CA THR A 252 32.49 -35.49 -21.48
C THR A 252 33.75 -36.16 -22.04
N LYS A 253 34.77 -36.40 -21.20
CA LYS A 253 35.98 -37.15 -21.60
C LYS A 253 35.64 -38.61 -21.93
N GLU A 254 34.86 -39.28 -21.08
CA GLU A 254 34.39 -40.66 -21.31
C GLU A 254 33.62 -40.78 -22.64
N ILE A 255 32.68 -39.87 -22.90
CA ILE A 255 31.90 -39.87 -24.16
C ILE A 255 32.81 -39.64 -25.37
N ARG A 256 33.80 -38.75 -25.25
CA ARG A 256 34.76 -38.47 -26.32
C ARG A 256 35.64 -39.69 -26.62
N GLU A 257 36.17 -40.33 -25.58
CA GLU A 257 36.97 -41.54 -25.71
C GLU A 257 36.16 -42.70 -26.31
N ALA A 258 34.91 -42.90 -25.88
CA ALA A 258 34.01 -43.90 -26.44
C ALA A 258 33.70 -43.65 -27.93
N ARG A 259 33.50 -42.38 -28.34
CA ARG A 259 33.31 -42.02 -29.76
C ARG A 259 34.54 -42.32 -30.59
N LEU A 260 35.73 -41.97 -30.11
CA LEU A 260 37.00 -42.27 -30.79
C LEU A 260 37.23 -43.79 -30.92
N GLN A 261 36.91 -44.56 -29.88
CA GLN A 261 36.99 -46.02 -29.93
C GLN A 261 36.00 -46.61 -30.95
N ALA A 262 34.76 -46.12 -30.98
CA ALA A 262 33.76 -46.55 -31.94
C ALA A 262 34.15 -46.22 -33.39
N GLU A 263 34.70 -45.03 -33.63
CA GLU A 263 35.25 -44.62 -34.94
C GLU A 263 36.43 -45.50 -35.36
N ALA A 264 37.34 -45.84 -34.43
CA ALA A 264 38.46 -46.73 -34.69
C ALA A 264 38.02 -48.17 -35.03
N LEU A 265 37.02 -48.70 -34.32
CA LEU A 265 36.42 -50.02 -34.60
C LEU A 265 35.65 -50.04 -35.92
N ALA A 266 34.94 -48.96 -36.26
CA ALA A 266 34.26 -48.82 -37.54
C ALA A 266 35.25 -48.74 -38.71
N ALA A 267 36.37 -48.04 -38.53
CA ALA A 267 37.42 -47.93 -39.53
C ALA A 267 38.14 -49.27 -39.77
N SER A 268 38.40 -50.07 -38.73
CA SER A 268 39.03 -51.39 -38.89
C SER A 268 38.08 -52.42 -39.52
N GLY A 269 36.78 -52.35 -39.25
CA GLY A 269 35.77 -53.23 -39.84
C GLY A 269 35.49 -52.97 -41.33
N ALA A 270 35.80 -51.78 -41.86
CA ALA A 270 35.60 -51.46 -43.28
C ALA A 270 36.71 -52.00 -44.19
N THR A 271 37.82 -52.46 -43.63
CA THR A 271 39.00 -52.96 -44.38
C THR A 271 39.07 -54.48 -44.52
N SER A 272 38.13 -55.22 -43.92
CA SER A 272 37.99 -56.68 -44.03
C SER A 272 36.88 -57.06 -45.01
#